data_AF-E9J483-F1
#
_entry.id   AF-E9J483-F1
#
_cell.length_a   1.000
_cell.length_b   1.000
_cell.length_c   1.000
_cell.angle_alpha   90.00
_cell.angle_beta   90.00
_cell.angle_gamma   90.00
#
_symmetry.space_group_name_H-M   'P 1'
#
loop_
_entity.id
_entity.type
_entity.pdbx_description
1 polymer ?
#
loop_
_entity_poly.entity_id
_entity_poly.type
_entity_poly.pdbx_seq_one_letter_code
_entity_poly.pdbx_strand_id
1 'polypeptide(L)'
;FFSIGIQSTGIQDPIRKAMVKKIEPEGRKANWMSLEEGVRRIRSETFAFHGIQSPIYHVIQRTYQEAEKCGLTEIDYLNTIYPAFTIQKHSRYLEIIKNG
;
A
#
# COMPACT_ATOMS: atom_id res chain seq x y z
N PHE A 1 22.35 10.74 4.18
CA PHE A 1 21.60 11.91 4.66
C PHE A 1 20.59 12.37 3.60
N PHE A 2 19.49 11.66 3.41
CA PHE A 2 18.30 12.20 2.76
C PHE A 2 17.12 11.35 3.21
N SER A 3 16.55 11.72 4.35
CA SER A 3 15.19 11.32 4.70
C SER A 3 14.28 12.24 3.89
N ILE A 4 13.62 11.71 2.86
CA ILE A 4 12.47 12.40 2.26
C ILE A 4 11.34 12.28 3.29
N GLY A 5 11.32 13.23 4.23
CA GLY A 5 10.15 13.51 5.04
C GLY A 5 9.13 14.15 4.11
N ILE A 6 8.11 13.39 3.70
CA ILE A 6 6.90 13.96 3.14
C ILE A 6 6.19 14.67 4.29
N GLN A 7 6.51 15.95 4.47
CA GLN A 7 5.82 16.80 5.42
C GLN A 7 4.43 17.06 4.84
N SER A 8 3.46 16.25 5.27
CA SER A 8 2.04 16.38 4.93
C SER A 8 1.57 17.77 5.34
N THR A 9 1.43 18.68 4.39
CA THR A 9 0.74 19.95 4.58
C THR A 9 -0.73 19.67 4.89
N GLY A 10 -1.07 19.70 6.19
CA GLY A 10 -2.42 19.85 6.74
C GLY A 10 -3.52 19.02 6.07
N ILE A 11 -3.62 17.73 6.41
CA ILE A 11 -4.83 16.94 6.14
C ILE A 11 -6.00 17.61 6.89
N GLN A 12 -6.90 18.30 6.18
CA GLN A 12 -8.10 18.91 6.76
C GLN A 12 -9.31 17.97 6.74
N ASP A 13 -9.25 16.89 5.96
CA ASP A 13 -10.32 15.91 5.82
C ASP A 13 -10.64 15.21 7.17
N PRO A 14 -11.86 15.38 7.71
CA PRO A 14 -12.23 14.80 9.00
C PRO A 14 -12.28 13.27 8.99
N ILE A 15 -12.59 12.65 7.86
CA ILE A 15 -12.61 11.20 7.69
C ILE A 15 -11.17 10.66 7.73
N ARG A 16 -10.26 11.27 6.98
CA ARG A 16 -8.84 10.87 6.99
C ARG A 16 -8.23 11.04 8.38
N LYS A 17 -8.55 12.13 9.10
CA LYS A 17 -8.14 12.31 10.50
C LYS A 17 -8.67 11.20 11.41
N ALA A 18 -9.95 10.83 11.26
CA ALA A 18 -10.55 9.75 12.03
C ALA A 18 -9.89 8.39 11.75
N MET A 19 -9.54 8.10 10.49
CA MET A 19 -8.80 6.89 10.13
C MET A 19 -7.40 6.87 10.75
N VAL A 20 -6.65 7.97 10.68
CA VAL A 20 -5.31 8.08 11.28
C VAL A 20 -5.39 7.88 12.80
N LYS A 21 -6.33 8.53 13.49
CA LYS A 21 -6.54 8.33 14.94
C LYS A 21 -6.88 6.88 15.31
N LYS A 22 -7.53 6.13 14.41
CA LYS A 22 -7.82 4.71 14.62
C LYS A 22 -6.58 3.83 14.50
N ILE A 23 -5.65 4.19 13.61
CA ILE A 23 -4.37 3.48 13.42
C ILE A 23 -3.35 3.89 14.49
N GLU A 24 -3.32 5.17 14.83
CA GLU A 24 -2.41 5.82 15.77
C GLU A 24 -3.22 6.47 16.92
N PRO A 25 -3.75 5.68 17.86
CA PRO A 25 -4.47 6.23 19.00
C PRO A 25 -3.53 6.97 19.95
N GLU A 26 -3.96 8.12 20.45
CA GLU A 26 -3.23 8.90 21.45
C GLU A 26 -2.97 8.06 22.72
N GLY A 27 -1.71 8.00 23.16
CA GLY A 27 -1.30 7.25 24.35
C GLY A 27 -1.23 5.73 24.19
N ARG A 28 -1.44 5.17 22.98
CA ARG A 28 -1.25 3.74 22.68
C ARG A 28 -0.24 3.55 21.55
N LYS A 29 0.32 2.34 21.45
CA LYS A 29 1.19 1.98 20.33
C LYS A 29 0.39 1.99 19.04
N ALA A 30 0.95 2.61 18.00
CA ALA A 30 0.36 2.60 16.67
C ALA A 30 0.26 1.16 16.12
N ASN A 31 -0.85 0.87 15.43
CA ASN A 31 -1.14 -0.44 14.84
C ASN A 31 -0.56 -0.60 13.43
N TRP A 32 0.64 -0.07 13.21
CA TRP A 32 1.38 -0.31 11.97
C TRP A 32 2.01 -1.70 12.00
N MET A 33 2.01 -2.36 10.84
CA MET A 33 2.68 -3.63 10.63
C MET A 33 3.44 -3.62 9.31
N SER A 34 4.47 -4.44 9.21
CA SER A 34 5.17 -4.63 7.94
C SER A 34 4.30 -5.39 6.96
N LEU A 35 4.65 -5.30 5.68
CA LEU A 35 4.01 -6.05 4.60
C LEU A 35 4.07 -7.55 4.88
N GLU A 36 5.24 -8.05 5.27
CA GLU A 36 5.49 -9.48 5.52
C GLU A 36 4.64 -9.98 6.68
N GLU A 37 4.54 -9.20 7.75
CA GLU A 37 3.73 -9.54 8.91
C GLU A 37 2.24 -9.52 8.56
N GLY A 38 1.77 -8.49 7.85
CA GLY A 38 0.39 -8.43 7.37
C GLY A 38 0.01 -9.62 6.51
N VAL A 39 0.85 -9.96 5.53
CA VAL A 39 0.65 -11.10 4.63
C VAL A 39 0.74 -12.44 5.37
N ARG A 40 1.63 -12.58 6.36
CA ARG A 40 1.70 -13.79 7.19
C ARG A 40 0.40 -14.01 7.97
N ARG A 41 -0.17 -12.94 8.54
CA ARG A 41 -1.41 -13.03 9.33
C ARG A 41 -2.64 -13.36 8.50
N ILE A 42 -2.73 -12.87 7.26
CA ILE A 42 -3.78 -13.26 6.31
C ILE A 42 -3.82 -14.80 6.14
N ARG A 43 -2.65 -15.45 6.13
CA ARG A 43 -2.54 -16.91 5.96
C ARG A 43 -3.04 -17.71 7.16
N SER A 44 -2.74 -17.24 8.37
CA SER A 44 -2.85 -18.03 9.60
C SER A 44 -3.99 -17.63 10.53
N GLU A 45 -4.58 -16.46 10.33
CA GLU A 45 -5.55 -15.85 11.24
C GLU A 45 -6.78 -15.35 10.46
N THR A 46 -7.91 -15.18 11.15
CA THR A 46 -9.06 -14.44 10.61
C THR A 46 -8.74 -12.95 10.58
N PHE A 47 -7.99 -12.53 9.57
CA PHE A 47 -7.39 -11.21 9.50
C PHE A 47 -7.59 -10.56 8.12
N ALA A 48 -7.81 -9.24 8.11
CA ALA A 48 -7.87 -8.43 6.89
C ALA A 48 -6.75 -7.40 6.92
N PHE A 49 -5.97 -7.35 5.85
CA PHE A 49 -4.85 -6.43 5.70
C PHE A 49 -5.10 -5.48 4.52
N HIS A 50 -4.94 -4.17 4.75
CA HIS A 50 -5.08 -3.16 3.73
C HIS A 50 -3.71 -2.59 3.36
N GLY A 51 -3.39 -2.55 2.07
CA GLY A 51 -2.13 -2.03 1.56
C GLY A 51 -2.14 -1.96 0.03
N ILE A 52 -0.98 -1.67 -0.55
CA ILE A 52 -0.81 -1.65 -2.00
C ILE A 52 -0.89 -3.09 -2.52
N GLN A 53 -1.69 -3.30 -3.55
CA GLN A 53 -1.96 -4.62 -4.13
C GLN A 53 -0.68 -5.34 -4.58
N SER A 54 0.13 -4.73 -5.44
CA SER A 54 1.26 -5.44 -6.07
C SER A 54 2.31 -5.98 -5.09
N PRO A 55 2.76 -5.22 -4.06
CA PRO A 55 3.64 -5.75 -3.03
C PRO A 55 3.03 -6.93 -2.24
N ILE A 56 1.72 -6.88 -1.93
CA ILE A 56 1.02 -7.96 -1.23
C ILE A 56 1.06 -9.24 -2.07
N TYR A 57 0.63 -9.16 -3.34
CA TYR A 57 0.65 -10.31 -4.25
C TYR A 57 2.06 -10.88 -4.45
N HIS A 58 3.07 -10.00 -4.52
CA HIS A 58 4.45 -10.43 -4.65
C HIS A 58 4.94 -11.26 -3.45
N VAL A 59 4.58 -10.89 -2.21
CA VAL A 59 4.91 -11.69 -1.02
C VAL A 59 4.10 -12.98 -0.97
N ILE A 60 2.80 -12.95 -1.30
CA ILE A 60 1.94 -14.15 -1.38
C ILE A 60 2.54 -15.16 -2.35
N GLN A 61 2.89 -14.72 -3.56
CA GLN A 61 3.45 -15.60 -4.60
C GLN A 61 4.73 -16.33 -4.13
N ARG A 62 5.54 -15.69 -3.27
CA ARG A 62 6.78 -16.28 -2.75
C ARG A 62 6.59 -17.18 -1.53
N THR A 63 5.50 -17.00 -0.78
CA THR A 63 5.37 -17.59 0.56
C THR A 63 4.21 -18.58 0.70
N TYR A 64 3.22 -18.54 -0.21
CA TYR A 64 2.02 -19.37 -0.18
C TYR A 64 2.14 -20.50 -1.20
N GLN A 65 1.57 -21.66 -0.86
CA GLN A 65 1.33 -22.74 -1.81
C GLN A 65 0.14 -22.41 -2.70
N GLU A 66 0.05 -23.02 -3.89
CA GLU A 66 -1.03 -22.75 -4.85
C GLU A 66 -2.42 -22.97 -4.25
N ALA A 67 -2.59 -24.03 -3.44
CA ALA A 67 -3.87 -24.34 -2.79
C ALA A 67 -4.30 -23.26 -1.78
N GLU A 68 -3.36 -22.59 -1.13
CA GLU A 68 -3.65 -21.54 -0.15
C GLU A 68 -4.16 -20.26 -0.83
N LYS A 69 -3.74 -19.99 -2.07
CA LYS A 69 -4.13 -18.79 -2.81
C LYS A 69 -5.62 -18.78 -3.15
N CYS A 70 -6.20 -19.95 -3.42
CA CYS A 70 -7.63 -20.09 -3.73
C CYS A 70 -8.54 -19.72 -2.55
N GLY A 71 -8.01 -19.69 -1.32
CA GLY A 71 -8.74 -19.27 -0.12
C GLY A 71 -8.74 -17.76 0.13
N LEU A 72 -8.02 -16.99 -0.68
CA LEU A 72 -7.90 -15.54 -0.50
C LEU A 72 -9.05 -14.80 -1.17
N THR A 73 -9.51 -13.72 -0.53
CA THR A 73 -10.47 -12.78 -1.10
C THR A 73 -9.90 -11.37 -1.05
N GLU A 74 -9.97 -10.67 -2.16
CA GLU A 74 -9.56 -9.27 -2.29
C GLU A 74 -10.80 -8.37 -2.35
N ILE A 75 -10.69 -7.18 -1.76
CA ILE A 75 -11.67 -6.09 -1.92
C ILE A 75 -10.93 -4.90 -2.52
N ASP A 76 -11.24 -4.55 -3.76
CA ASP A 76 -10.71 -3.35 -4.41
C ASP A 76 -11.55 -2.12 -4.01
N TYR A 77 -10.96 -1.26 -3.15
CA TYR A 77 -11.59 -0.03 -2.69
C TYR A 77 -11.40 1.16 -3.62
N LEU A 78 -10.36 1.16 -4.46
CA LEU A 78 -9.95 2.33 -5.22
C LEU A 78 -10.21 2.18 -6.72
N ASN A 79 -10.40 0.96 -7.24
CA ASN A 79 -10.62 0.63 -8.66
C ASN A 79 -9.64 1.34 -9.61
N THR A 80 -8.46 1.71 -9.12
CA THR A 80 -7.55 2.62 -9.82
C THR A 80 -6.11 2.31 -9.48
N ILE A 81 -5.40 1.68 -10.43
CA ILE A 81 -3.94 1.57 -10.41
C ILE A 81 -3.43 2.14 -11.73
N TYR A 82 -2.98 3.40 -11.69
CA TYR A 82 -2.22 4.00 -12.79
C TYR A 82 -0.74 3.98 -12.40
N PRO A 83 0.04 2.93 -12.78
CA PRO A 83 1.48 3.01 -12.65
C PRO A 83 1.95 4.21 -13.48
N ALA A 84 2.61 5.16 -12.83
CA ALA A 84 3.08 6.37 -13.47
C ALA A 84 4.61 6.38 -13.52
N PHE A 85 5.16 6.73 -14.69
CA PHE A 85 6.57 7.07 -14.80
C PHE A 85 6.77 8.53 -14.45
N THR A 86 7.66 8.80 -13.50
CA THR A 86 8.08 10.17 -13.18
C THR A 86 9.22 10.58 -14.10
N ILE A 87 9.06 11.68 -14.82
CA ILE A 87 10.10 12.25 -15.67
C ILE A 87 10.34 13.71 -15.34
N GLN A 88 11.51 14.24 -15.70
CA GLN A 88 11.78 15.68 -15.59
C GLN A 88 10.77 16.47 -16.44
N LYS A 89 10.31 17.60 -15.91
CA LYS A 89 9.48 18.54 -16.69
C LYS A 89 10.24 18.93 -17.96
N HIS A 90 9.56 18.90 -19.10
CA HIS A 90 10.14 19.16 -20.43
C HIS A 90 11.25 18.18 -20.84
N SER A 91 11.26 16.95 -20.31
CA SER A 91 12.16 15.90 -20.77
C SER A 91 11.93 15.58 -22.25
N ARG A 92 13.01 15.55 -23.04
CA ARG A 92 12.98 15.09 -24.44
C ARG A 92 12.58 13.61 -24.58
N TYR A 93 12.61 12.85 -23.48
CA TYR A 93 12.19 11.46 -23.45
C TYR A 93 10.67 11.26 -23.27
N LEU A 94 9.88 12.34 -23.09
CA LEU A 94 8.43 12.23 -22.85
C LEU A 94 7.72 11.41 -23.94
N GLU A 95 7.99 11.72 -25.21
CA GLU A 95 7.34 11.04 -26.34
C GLU A 95 7.85 9.60 -26.51
N ILE A 96 9.10 9.32 -26.13
CA ILE A 96 9.64 7.95 -26.14
C ILE A 96 8.96 7.11 -25.06
N ILE A 97 8.77 7.65 -23.85
CA ILE A 97 8.17 6.91 -22.73
C ILE A 97 6.66 6.72 -22.90
N LYS A 98 5.97 7.67 -23.55
CA LYS A 98 4.52 7.57 -23.83
C LYS A 98 4.19 6.56 -24.93
N ASN A 99 5.02 6.51 -25.97
CA ASN A 99 4.70 5.82 -27.22
C ASN A 99 5.58 4.58 -27.49
N GLY A 100 6.61 4.36 -26.67
CA GLY A 100 7.56 3.24 -26.80
C GLY A 100 7.08 1.95 -26.16
#